data_AF-A0A8J3GDC1-F1
#
_entry.id   AF-A0A8J3GDC1-F1
#
_cell.length_a   1.000
_cell.length_b   1.000
_cell.length_c   1.000
_cell.angle_alpha   90.00
_cell.angle_beta   90.00
_cell.angle_gamma   90.00
#
_symmetry.space_group_name_H-M   'P 1'
#
loop_
_entity.id
_entity.type
_entity.pdbx_description
1 polymer ?
#
loop_
_entity_poly.entity_id
_entity_poly.type
_entity_poly.pdbx_seq_one_letter_code
_entity_poly.pdbx_strand_id
1 'polypeptide(L)'
;MTYWGYHLIFTLPLLTALLVWNRDRLRRAHWVCMAIVCAIAFIFTTPWDNYAVWLGIWGFGDNVSLGYPAAGLATSPTNPDGLTWLGHIPFEEYSFFLIESIMVCLLAIRFLPKSKV
;
A
#
# COMPACT_ATOMS: atom_id res chain seq x y z
N MET A 1 9.66 -3.59 16.20
CA MET A 1 8.71 -4.54 15.57
C MET A 1 8.98 -4.55 14.08
N THR A 2 8.85 -5.69 13.39
CA THR A 2 8.95 -5.73 11.92
C THR A 2 7.72 -5.08 11.28
N TYR A 3 7.84 -4.59 10.04
CA TYR A 3 6.69 -3.98 9.35
C TYR A 3 5.59 -5.02 9.07
N TRP A 4 5.97 -6.25 8.72
CA TRP A 4 5.00 -7.33 8.63
C TRP A 4 4.30 -7.61 9.98
N GLY A 5 5.04 -7.56 11.08
CA GLY A 5 4.47 -7.67 12.43
C GLY A 5 3.47 -6.56 12.74
N TYR A 6 3.75 -5.33 12.29
CA TYR A 6 2.81 -4.22 12.40
C TYR A 6 1.52 -4.49 11.62
N HIS A 7 1.62 -4.99 10.39
CA HIS A 7 0.44 -5.34 9.60
C HIS A 7 -0.42 -6.42 10.26
N LEU A 8 0.21 -7.48 10.78
CA LEU A 8 -0.49 -8.58 11.45
C LEU A 8 -1.26 -8.12 12.70
N ILE A 9 -0.71 -7.18 13.46
CA ILE A 9 -1.29 -6.75 14.74
C ILE A 9 -2.30 -5.62 14.56
N PHE A 10 -2.04 -4.69 13.63
CA PHE A 10 -2.81 -3.45 13.54
C PHE A 10 -3.65 -3.35 12.27
N THR A 11 -3.05 -3.52 11.08
CA THR A 11 -3.77 -3.20 9.84
C THR A 11 -4.67 -4.35 9.36
N LEU A 12 -4.21 -5.59 9.42
CA LEU A 12 -4.97 -6.75 8.94
C LEU A 12 -6.18 -7.07 9.83
N PRO A 13 -6.11 -6.98 11.17
CA PRO A 13 -7.31 -7.14 12.01
C PRO A 13 -8.38 -6.08 11.69
N LEU A 14 -7.98 -4.82 11.49
CA LEU A 14 -8.92 -3.77 11.10
C LEU A 14 -9.49 -3.99 9.69
N LEU A 15 -8.65 -4.32 8.72
CA LEU A 15 -9.07 -4.64 7.35
C LEU A 15 -10.07 -5.80 7.33
N THR A 16 -9.78 -6.88 8.04
CA THR A 16 -10.68 -8.05 8.12
C THR A 16 -12.01 -7.68 8.80
N ALA A 17 -11.98 -6.91 9.89
CA ALA A 17 -13.19 -6.40 10.53
C ALA A 17 -14.05 -5.56 9.56
N LEU A 18 -13.43 -4.66 8.79
CA LEU A 18 -14.13 -3.83 7.81
C LEU A 18 -14.70 -4.64 6.63
N LEU A 19 -13.98 -5.66 6.17
CA LEU A 19 -14.46 -6.59 5.15
C LEU A 19 -15.67 -7.38 5.64
N VAL A 20 -15.61 -7.92 6.87
CA VAL A 20 -16.73 -8.65 7.49
C VAL A 20 -17.93 -7.72 7.70
N TRP A 21 -17.71 -6.48 8.15
CA TRP A 21 -18.78 -5.50 8.36
C TRP A 21 -19.48 -5.06 7.06
N ASN A 22 -18.77 -5.09 5.93
CA ASN A 22 -19.31 -4.70 4.63
C ASN A 22 -19.73 -5.88 3.73
N ARG A 23 -19.64 -7.13 4.20
CA ARG A 23 -19.90 -8.33 3.39
C ARG A 23 -21.27 -8.36 2.71
N ASP A 24 -22.27 -7.72 3.31
CA ASP A 24 -23.64 -7.59 2.81
C ASP A 24 -23.84 -6.42 1.83
N ARG A 25 -22.87 -5.49 1.77
CA ARG A 25 -22.93 -4.29 0.91
C ARG A 25 -22.08 -4.40 -0.35
N LEU A 26 -21.04 -5.25 -0.33
CA LEU A 26 -20.08 -5.35 -1.43
C LEU A 26 -20.72 -5.95 -2.69
N ARG A 27 -20.51 -5.25 -3.82
CA ARG A 27 -20.99 -5.62 -5.16
C ARG A 27 -19.81 -5.54 -6.11
N ARG A 28 -19.91 -6.16 -7.29
CA ARG A 28 -18.85 -6.13 -8.31
C ARG A 28 -18.35 -4.71 -8.62
N ALA A 29 -19.26 -3.74 -8.72
CA ALA A 29 -18.90 -2.34 -8.97
C ALA A 29 -17.99 -1.77 -7.87
N HIS A 30 -18.24 -2.10 -6.60
CA HIS A 30 -17.40 -1.64 -5.48
C HIS A 30 -15.97 -2.19 -5.58
N TRP A 31 -15.83 -3.47 -5.94
CA TRP A 31 -14.51 -4.09 -6.14
C TRP A 31 -13.73 -3.43 -7.28
N VAL A 32 -14.40 -3.15 -8.41
CA VAL A 32 -13.78 -2.47 -9.55
C VAL A 32 -13.35 -1.06 -9.17
N CYS A 33 -14.23 -0.26 -8.56
CA CYS A 33 -13.88 1.09 -8.11
C CYS A 33 -12.74 1.08 -7.09
N MET A 34 -12.75 0.15 -6.13
CA MET A 34 -11.69 0.03 -5.14
C MET A 34 -10.35 -0.35 -5.77
N ALA A 35 -10.34 -1.26 -6.74
CA ALA A 35 -9.14 -1.61 -7.50
C ALA A 35 -8.58 -0.41 -8.28
N ILE A 36 -9.45 0.39 -8.89
CA ILE A 36 -9.04 1.63 -9.58
C ILE A 36 -8.44 2.64 -8.58
N VAL A 37 -9.08 2.85 -7.43
CA VAL A 37 -8.55 3.74 -6.38
C VAL A 37 -7.19 3.25 -5.90
N CYS A 38 -7.03 1.95 -5.63
CA CYS A 38 -5.75 1.36 -5.23
C CYS A 38 -4.68 1.56 -6.31
N ALA A 39 -5.02 1.38 -7.59
CA ALA A 39 -4.09 1.60 -8.68
C ALA A 39 -3.64 3.07 -8.78
N ILE A 40 -4.59 4.01 -8.65
CA ILE A 40 -4.28 5.45 -8.62
C ILE A 40 -3.38 5.78 -7.43
N ALA A 41 -3.76 5.37 -6.22
CA ALA A 41 -2.96 5.61 -5.01
C ALA A 41 -1.54 5.03 -5.17
N PHE A 42 -1.43 3.80 -5.65
CA PHE A 42 -0.13 3.17 -5.87
C PHE A 42 0.73 3.94 -6.89
N ILE A 43 0.16 4.30 -8.04
CA ILE A 43 0.89 5.00 -9.12
C ILE A 43 1.34 6.39 -8.68
N PHE A 44 0.51 7.12 -7.94
CA PHE A 44 0.84 8.47 -7.49
C PHE A 44 1.78 8.49 -6.29
N THR A 45 1.63 7.55 -5.35
CA THR A 45 2.48 7.52 -4.15
C THR A 45 3.85 6.94 -4.45
N THR A 46 3.95 5.90 -5.28
CA THR A 46 5.22 5.17 -5.51
C THR A 46 6.39 6.10 -5.92
N PRO A 47 6.26 6.98 -6.94
CA PRO A 47 7.39 7.81 -7.36
C PRO A 47 7.80 8.83 -6.30
N TRP A 48 6.82 9.51 -5.70
CA TRP A 48 7.06 10.50 -4.65
C TRP A 48 7.77 9.87 -3.46
N ASP A 49 7.31 8.69 -3.05
CA ASP A 49 7.78 8.05 -1.84
C ASP A 49 9.21 7.52 -1.98
N ASN A 50 9.50 6.85 -3.11
CA ASN A 50 10.88 6.44 -3.43
C ASN A 50 11.81 7.66 -3.52
N TYR A 51 11.35 8.76 -4.11
CA TYR A 51 12.13 9.99 -4.21
C TYR A 51 12.40 10.63 -2.84
N ALA A 52 11.42 10.62 -1.93
CA ALA A 52 11.59 11.12 -0.57
C ALA A 52 12.62 10.30 0.23
N VAL A 53 12.63 8.98 0.06
CA VAL A 53 13.65 8.11 0.68
C VAL A 53 15.02 8.37 0.08
N TRP A 54 15.11 8.51 -1.24
CA TRP A 54 16.36 8.86 -1.90
C TRP A 54 16.94 10.21 -1.44
N LEU A 55 16.09 11.22 -1.23
CA LEU A 55 16.48 12.50 -0.67
C LEU A 55 16.88 12.44 0.81
N GLY A 56 16.67 11.30 1.48
CA GLY A 56 16.90 11.13 2.91
C GLY A 56 15.91 11.91 3.78
N ILE A 57 14.75 12.30 3.23
CA ILE A 57 13.67 12.94 4.01
C ILE A 57 13.15 11.97 5.06
N TRP A 58 13.06 10.69 4.72
CA TRP A 58 12.72 9.61 5.62
C TRP A 58 13.31 8.28 5.13
N GLY A 59 13.15 7.21 5.89
CA GLY A 59 13.72 5.91 5.54
C GLY A 59 13.23 4.78 6.43
N PHE A 60 13.76 3.59 6.20
CA PHE A 60 13.32 2.35 6.85
C PHE A 60 14.39 1.79 7.77
N GLY A 61 13.97 1.05 8.80
CA GLY A 61 14.90 0.40 9.71
C GLY A 61 15.67 -0.75 9.04
N ASP A 62 16.86 -1.03 9.57
CA ASP A 62 17.65 -2.18 9.12
C ASP A 62 17.02 -3.50 9.60
N ASN A 63 16.96 -4.50 8.70
CA ASN A 63 16.51 -5.86 9.00
C ASN A 63 15.09 -5.97 9.62
N VAL A 64 14.22 -4.98 9.38
CA VAL A 64 12.83 -4.99 9.85
C VAL A 64 11.80 -5.18 8.74
N SER A 65 12.23 -5.19 7.48
CA SER A 65 11.42 -5.44 6.27
C SER A 65 11.78 -6.77 5.61
N LEU A 66 10.84 -7.32 4.83
CA LEU A 66 11.02 -8.53 4.03
C LEU A 66 11.93 -8.32 2.80
N GLY A 67 12.20 -7.06 2.46
CA GLY A 67 13.05 -6.66 1.35
C GLY A 67 12.40 -5.62 0.45
N TYR A 68 13.06 -5.33 -0.65
CA TYR A 68 12.73 -4.24 -1.57
C TYR A 68 12.42 -4.82 -2.95
N PRO A 69 11.15 -4.89 -3.39
CA PRO A 69 10.76 -5.56 -4.64
C PRO A 69 11.45 -5.00 -5.88
N ALA A 70 11.75 -3.71 -5.84
CA ALA A 70 12.33 -2.96 -6.95
C ALA A 70 13.80 -2.59 -6.71
N ALA A 71 14.48 -3.20 -5.74
CA ALA A 71 15.90 -2.90 -5.48
C ALA A 71 16.80 -3.13 -6.70
N GLY A 72 16.45 -4.06 -7.59
CA GLY A 72 17.17 -4.27 -8.84
C GLY A 72 17.13 -3.07 -9.79
N LEU A 73 16.15 -2.17 -9.63
CA LEU A 73 16.05 -0.93 -10.41
C LEU A 73 16.89 0.21 -9.80
N ALA A 74 17.26 0.11 -8.53
CA ALA A 74 18.02 1.12 -7.83
C ALA A 74 19.48 1.14 -8.29
N THR A 75 20.08 2.33 -8.32
CA THR A 75 21.53 2.47 -8.49
C THR A 75 22.25 1.74 -7.34
N SER A 76 23.12 0.80 -7.68
CA SER A 76 23.87 -0.01 -6.71
C SER A 76 25.23 -0.42 -7.29
N PRO A 77 26.18 -0.93 -6.49
CA PRO A 77 27.46 -1.44 -7.01
C PRO A 77 27.28 -2.53 -8.08
N THR A 78 26.18 -3.27 -8.03
CA THR A 78 25.80 -4.31 -9.00
C THR A 78 24.95 -3.80 -10.17
N ASN A 79 24.43 -2.56 -10.09
CA ASN A 79 23.67 -1.90 -11.14
C ASN A 79 23.99 -0.38 -11.16
N PRO A 80 25.14 0.03 -11.73
CA PRO A 80 25.58 1.43 -11.70
C PRO A 80 24.70 2.35 -12.56
N ASP A 81 24.00 1.81 -13.55
CA ASP A 81 23.10 2.56 -14.45
C ASP A 81 21.64 2.55 -13.96
N GLY A 82 21.38 2.06 -12.74
CA GLY A 82 20.05 2.02 -12.13
C GLY A 82 19.47 3.42 -11.89
N LEU A 83 18.15 3.49 -11.69
CA LEU A 83 17.47 4.72 -11.33
C LEU A 83 17.83 5.13 -9.91
N THR A 84 18.34 6.35 -9.76
CA THR A 84 18.77 6.86 -8.45
C THR A 84 17.61 7.02 -7.48
N TRP A 85 16.44 7.42 -7.98
CA TRP A 85 15.28 7.77 -7.16
C TRP A 85 14.24 6.65 -7.00
N LEU A 86 14.49 5.43 -7.51
CA LEU A 86 13.53 4.32 -7.46
C LEU A 86 14.16 3.08 -6.82
N GLY A 87 13.34 2.20 -6.25
CA GLY A 87 13.76 0.91 -5.69
C GLY A 87 14.06 0.93 -4.19
N HIS A 88 13.68 2.01 -3.50
CA HIS A 88 14.02 2.27 -2.09
C HIS A 88 12.88 1.98 -1.10
N ILE A 89 11.75 1.46 -1.59
CA ILE A 89 10.56 1.20 -0.77
C ILE A 89 10.39 -0.31 -0.54
N PRO A 90 10.17 -0.76 0.71
CA PRO A 90 10.02 -2.18 1.04
C PRO A 90 8.64 -2.73 0.66
N PHE A 91 8.52 -4.05 0.60
CA PHE A 91 7.25 -4.74 0.31
C PHE A 91 6.09 -4.28 1.21
N GLU A 92 6.40 -4.02 2.48
CA GLU A 92 5.40 -3.68 3.48
C GLU A 92 4.83 -2.28 3.27
N GLU A 93 5.65 -1.32 2.82
CA GLU A 93 5.16 0.04 2.56
C GLU A 93 4.22 0.06 1.35
N TYR A 94 4.54 -0.70 0.30
CA TYR A 94 3.61 -0.94 -0.81
C TYR A 94 2.32 -1.62 -0.35
N SER A 95 2.43 -2.56 0.60
CA SER A 95 1.27 -3.21 1.20
C SER A 95 0.44 -2.21 2.00
N PHE A 96 1.09 -1.29 2.72
CA PHE A 96 0.45 -0.24 3.49
C PHE A 96 -0.41 0.67 2.61
N PHE A 97 0.12 1.16 1.48
CA PHE A 97 -0.64 1.98 0.53
C PHE A 97 -1.96 1.32 0.10
N LEU A 98 -1.90 0.01 -0.19
CA LEU A 98 -3.04 -0.76 -0.66
C LEU A 98 -4.02 -1.05 0.48
N ILE A 99 -3.52 -1.52 1.62
CA ILE A 99 -4.35 -1.87 2.78
C ILE A 99 -5.10 -0.64 3.28
N GLU A 100 -4.43 0.51 3.43
CA GLU A 100 -5.07 1.76 3.86
C GLU A 100 -6.14 2.22 2.86
N SER A 101 -5.81 2.23 1.56
CA SER A 101 -6.77 2.60 0.51
C SER A 101 -8.02 1.71 0.53
N ILE A 102 -7.85 0.40 0.70
CA ILE A 102 -8.96 -0.55 0.83
C ILE A 102 -9.79 -0.25 2.08
N MET A 103 -9.15 -0.02 3.24
CA MET A 103 -9.87 0.30 4.48
C MET A 103 -10.71 1.57 4.33
N VAL A 104 -10.17 2.62 3.72
CA VAL A 104 -10.89 3.87 3.42
C VAL A 104 -12.06 3.62 2.48
N CYS A 105 -11.87 2.84 1.41
CA CYS A 105 -12.96 2.47 0.49
C CYS A 105 -14.07 1.69 1.21
N LEU A 106 -13.72 0.71 2.06
CA LEU A 106 -14.68 -0.07 2.82
C LEU A 106 -15.48 0.79 3.79
N LEU A 107 -14.81 1.74 4.45
CA LEU A 107 -15.48 2.71 5.32
C LEU A 107 -16.45 3.58 4.51
N ALA A 108 -16.02 4.12 3.37
CA ALA A 108 -16.85 4.94 2.50
C ALA A 108 -18.10 4.17 2.01
N ILE A 109 -17.93 2.94 1.51
CA ILE A 109 -19.02 2.06 1.06
C ILE A 109 -20.04 1.84 2.17
N ARG A 110 -19.59 1.72 3.42
CA ARG A 110 -20.47 1.52 4.56
C ARG A 110 -21.44 2.67 4.78
N PHE A 111 -21.06 3.90 4.42
CA PHE A 111 -21.87 5.10 4.58
C PHE A 111 -22.55 5.57 3.30
N LEU A 112 -22.18 5.02 2.14
CA LEU A 112 -22.91 5.31 0.90
C LEU A 112 -24.38 4.85 1.01
N PRO A 113 -25.33 5.61 0.44
CA PRO A 113 -26.73 5.18 0.37
C PRO A 113 -26.85 3.81 -0.28
N LYS A 114 -27.81 2.99 0.19
CA LYS A 114 -28.13 1.75 -0.51
C LYS A 114 -28.66 2.12 -1.89
N SER A 115 -28.04 1.56 -2.93
CA SER A 115 -28.56 1.68 -4.29
C SER A 115 -30.00 1.14 -4.29
N LYS A 116 -30.94 1.96 -4.78
CA LYS A 116 -32.32 1.57 -5.02
C LYS A 116 -32.38 0.81 -6.33
N VAL A 117 -31.89 -0.43 -6.33
CA VAL A 117 -32.09 -1.39 -7.42
C VAL A 117 -32.89 -2.54 -6.85
#